data_AF-A0A269XS93-F1
#
_entry.id   AF-A0A269XS93-F1
#
_cell.length_a   1.000
_cell.length_b   1.000
_cell.length_c   1.000
_cell.angle_alpha   90.00
_cell.angle_beta   90.00
_cell.angle_gamma   90.00
#
_symmetry.space_group_name_H-M   'P 1'
#
loop_
_entity.id
_entity.type
_entity.pdbx_description
1 polymer ?
#
loop_
_entity_poly.entity_id
_entity_poly.type
_entity_poly.pdbx_seq_one_letter_code
_entity_poly.pdbx_strand_id
1 'polypeptide(L)'
;MSKGGLLKNKNINLIGIFMLWILTIISLVLHHALWRDEVRNFMIGIGATSRIHIIGNPHPFLVYKIEQLLYWITDSYYVLPASSLFISLCSVILLLFFSPFNFRLKALILFGYPMLYEYTVMDRNYGISALLMLLLACCFSTDKYKYIFSGPILFLLANTNVHSALIVG
;
A
#
# COMPACT_ATOMS: atom_id res chain seq x y z
N MET A 1 35.52 -6.40 -16.04
CA MET A 1 34.62 -6.83 -14.93
C MET A 1 33.25 -7.17 -15.51
N SER A 2 32.80 -8.42 -15.33
CA SER A 2 31.60 -8.99 -15.97
C SER A 2 30.31 -8.31 -15.47
N LYS A 3 29.57 -7.66 -16.38
CA LYS A 3 28.23 -7.10 -16.10
C LYS A 3 27.23 -8.17 -15.62
N GLY A 4 27.45 -9.44 -15.95
CA GLY A 4 26.60 -10.57 -15.54
C GLY A 4 26.66 -10.90 -14.04
N GLY A 5 27.83 -10.77 -13.41
CA GLY A 5 27.98 -10.98 -11.96
C GLY A 5 27.32 -9.88 -11.13
N LEU A 6 27.39 -8.63 -11.63
CA LEU A 6 26.82 -7.47 -10.93
C LEU A 6 25.28 -7.49 -10.93
N LEU A 7 24.66 -7.88 -12.05
CA LEU A 7 23.20 -8.01 -12.16
C LEU A 7 22.66 -9.17 -11.32
N LYS A 8 23.35 -10.32 -11.30
CA LYS A 8 22.97 -11.48 -10.48
C LYS A 8 23.05 -11.18 -8.98
N ASN A 9 24.13 -10.53 -8.54
CA ASN A 9 24.29 -10.11 -7.14
C ASN A 9 23.27 -9.04 -6.71
N LYS A 10 22.92 -8.11 -7.60
CA LYS A 10 21.89 -7.10 -7.32
C LYS A 10 20.55 -7.76 -7.02
N ASN A 11 20.14 -8.75 -7.79
CA ASN A 11 18.88 -9.46 -7.57
C ASN A 11 18.89 -10.28 -6.27
N ILE A 12 20.01 -10.94 -5.93
CA ILE A 12 20.15 -11.67 -4.67
C ILE A 12 20.01 -10.71 -3.47
N ASN A 13 20.65 -9.55 -3.51
CA ASN A 13 20.55 -8.56 -2.43
C ASN A 13 19.11 -8.04 -2.27
N LEU A 14 18.40 -7.80 -3.38
CA LEU A 14 16.99 -7.37 -3.36
C LEU A 14 16.08 -8.45 -2.78
N ILE A 15 16.28 -9.71 -3.17
CA ILE A 15 15.55 -10.85 -2.60
C ILE A 15 15.85 -10.98 -1.10
N GLY A 16 17.11 -10.80 -0.70
CA GLY A 16 17.52 -10.86 0.71
C GLY A 16 16.80 -9.82 1.57
N ILE A 17 16.79 -8.55 1.16
CA ILE A 17 16.06 -7.51 1.91
C ILE A 17 14.55 -7.68 1.84
N PHE A 18 14.01 -8.24 0.75
CA PHE A 18 12.59 -8.54 0.64
C PHE A 18 12.16 -9.61 1.64
N MET A 19 12.93 -10.70 1.74
CA MET A 19 12.67 -11.76 2.73
C MET A 19 12.82 -11.24 4.16
N LEU A 20 13.83 -10.41 4.43
CA LEU A 20 14.01 -9.77 5.74
C LEU A 20 12.83 -8.86 6.09
N TRP A 21 12.35 -8.09 5.12
CA TRP A 21 11.15 -7.26 5.30
C TRP A 21 9.92 -8.12 5.58
N ILE A 22 9.68 -9.21 4.85
CA ILE A 22 8.57 -10.14 5.13
C ILE A 22 8.62 -10.64 6.57
N LEU A 23 9.78 -11.10 7.04
CA LEU A 23 9.93 -11.57 8.42
C LEU A 23 9.63 -10.47 9.45
N THR A 24 10.10 -9.25 9.17
CA THR A 24 9.85 -8.09 10.02
C THR A 24 8.35 -7.78 10.08
N ILE A 25 7.68 -7.75 8.93
CA ILE A 25 6.26 -7.44 8.83
C ILE A 25 5.39 -8.51 9.48
N ILE A 26 5.71 -9.80 9.30
CA ILE A 26 4.99 -10.88 9.99
C ILE A 26 5.07 -10.66 11.50
N SER A 27 6.26 -10.36 12.03
CA SER A 27 6.41 -10.06 13.45
C SER A 27 5.58 -8.86 13.88
N LEU A 28 5.57 -7.77 13.11
CA LEU A 28 4.84 -6.55 13.44
C LEU A 28 3.33 -6.76 13.41
N VAL A 29 2.79 -7.41 12.37
CA VAL A 29 1.35 -7.68 12.24
C VAL A 29 0.85 -8.61 13.34
N LEU A 30 1.63 -9.63 13.72
CA LEU A 30 1.26 -10.55 14.81
C LEU A 30 1.16 -9.84 16.17
N HIS A 31 1.83 -8.70 16.35
CA HIS A 31 1.79 -7.90 17.58
C HIS A 31 0.99 -6.60 17.42
N HIS A 32 0.38 -6.36 16.26
CA HIS A 32 -0.39 -5.15 16.01
C HIS A 32 -1.78 -5.29 16.64
N ALA A 33 -2.06 -4.43 17.61
CA ALA A 33 -3.42 -4.21 18.08
C ALA A 33 -4.13 -3.34 17.05
N LEU A 34 -5.29 -3.77 16.55
CA LEU A 34 -6.09 -2.95 15.63
C LEU A 34 -6.50 -1.65 16.32
N TRP A 35 -6.12 -0.52 15.72
CA TRP A 35 -6.43 0.78 16.28
C TRP A 35 -7.91 1.08 16.12
N ARG A 36 -8.42 1.91 17.03
CA ARG A 36 -9.82 2.30 17.07
C ARG A 36 -10.31 2.86 15.74
N ASP A 37 -9.49 3.62 15.03
CA ASP A 37 -9.89 4.24 13.78
C ASP A 37 -9.89 3.26 12.59
N GLU A 38 -9.02 2.25 12.56
CA GLU A 38 -9.07 1.13 11.61
C GLU A 38 -10.41 0.40 11.76
N VAL A 39 -10.71 -0.02 13.00
CA VAL A 39 -11.96 -0.74 13.31
C VAL A 39 -13.18 0.14 13.07
N ARG A 40 -13.14 1.41 13.44
CA ARG A 40 -14.25 2.34 13.20
C ARG A 40 -14.52 2.49 11.70
N ASN A 41 -13.48 2.65 10.90
CA ASN A 41 -13.63 2.80 9.46
C ASN A 41 -14.23 1.52 8.86
N PHE A 42 -13.71 0.36 9.24
CA PHE A 42 -14.26 -0.94 8.86
C PHE A 42 -15.74 -1.09 9.21
N MET A 43 -16.13 -0.79 10.45
CA MET A 43 -17.52 -0.85 10.90
C MET A 43 -18.45 0.07 10.10
N ILE A 44 -17.98 1.26 9.70
CA ILE A 44 -18.72 2.15 8.80
C ILE A 44 -18.87 1.50 7.42
N GLY A 45 -17.79 0.92 6.89
CA GLY A 45 -17.76 0.25 5.59
C GLY A 45 -18.80 -0.88 5.50
N ILE A 46 -18.85 -1.76 6.50
CA ILE A 46 -19.77 -2.90 6.53
C ILE A 46 -21.18 -2.54 7.02
N GLY A 47 -21.40 -1.30 7.47
CA GLY A 47 -22.70 -0.85 7.98
C GLY A 47 -23.05 -1.35 9.39
N ALA A 48 -22.05 -1.81 10.16
CA ALA A 48 -22.21 -2.31 11.52
C ALA A 48 -22.27 -1.19 12.58
N THR A 49 -22.32 0.08 12.18
CA THR A 49 -22.40 1.23 13.07
C THR A 49 -23.42 2.27 12.58
N SER A 50 -23.83 3.16 13.48
CA SER A 50 -24.71 4.28 13.15
C SER A 50 -24.13 5.19 12.06
N ARG A 51 -25.00 5.62 11.14
CA ARG A 51 -24.66 6.56 10.05
C ARG A 51 -24.15 7.91 10.56
N ILE A 52 -24.41 8.26 11.82
CA ILE A 52 -23.86 9.49 12.40
C ILE A 52 -22.33 9.49 12.45
N HIS A 53 -21.69 8.31 12.47
CA HIS A 53 -20.22 8.19 12.41
C HIS A 53 -19.64 8.48 11.01
N ILE A 54 -20.48 8.63 9.99
CA ILE A 54 -20.06 9.11 8.66
C ILE A 54 -19.83 10.64 8.71
N ILE A 55 -20.58 11.35 9.54
CA ILE A 55 -20.48 12.80 9.66
C ILE A 55 -19.13 13.13 10.31
N GLY A 56 -18.33 13.94 9.62
CA GLY A 56 -16.99 14.32 10.08
C GLY A 56 -15.92 13.24 9.89
N ASN A 57 -16.21 12.17 9.14
CA ASN A 57 -15.18 11.21 8.76
C ASN A 57 -14.44 11.72 7.50
N PRO A 58 -13.16 12.09 7.61
CA PRO A 58 -12.40 12.64 6.48
C PRO A 58 -11.89 11.56 5.52
N HIS A 59 -12.08 10.27 5.84
CA HIS A 59 -11.57 9.19 5.00
C HIS A 59 -12.43 9.02 3.75
N PRO A 60 -11.82 9.02 2.56
CA PRO A 60 -12.50 8.78 1.28
C PRO A 60 -13.04 7.37 1.11
N PHE A 61 -13.98 7.25 0.17
CA PHE A 61 -14.81 6.07 -0.11
C PHE A 61 -14.06 4.78 -0.45
N LEU A 62 -12.87 4.87 -1.06
CA LEU A 62 -12.20 3.71 -1.65
C LEU A 62 -11.81 2.64 -0.62
N VAL A 63 -11.30 3.08 0.53
CA VAL A 63 -10.81 2.18 1.59
C VAL A 63 -11.96 1.33 2.13
N TYR A 64 -13.07 1.98 2.50
CA TYR A 64 -14.29 1.32 2.96
C TYR A 64 -14.80 0.27 1.99
N LYS A 65 -14.73 0.55 0.68
CA LYS A 65 -15.24 -0.40 -0.32
C LYS A 65 -14.35 -1.61 -0.49
N ILE A 66 -13.03 -1.46 -0.42
CA ILE A 66 -12.13 -2.61 -0.45
C ILE A 66 -12.43 -3.52 0.73
N GLU A 67 -12.45 -2.96 1.94
CA GLU A 67 -12.72 -3.71 3.18
C GLU A 67 -14.10 -4.36 3.17
N GLN A 68 -15.15 -3.62 2.75
CA GLN A 68 -16.51 -4.13 2.68
C GLN A 68 -16.64 -5.32 1.71
N LEU A 69 -16.03 -5.23 0.53
CA LEU A 69 -16.08 -6.30 -0.46
C LEU A 69 -15.37 -7.56 0.06
N LEU A 70 -14.20 -7.40 0.70
CA LEU A 70 -13.48 -8.52 1.29
C LEU A 70 -14.26 -9.13 2.45
N TYR A 71 -14.92 -8.31 3.27
CA TYR A 71 -15.77 -8.78 4.36
C TYR A 71 -16.95 -9.60 3.84
N TRP A 72 -17.63 -9.18 2.78
CA TRP A 72 -18.74 -9.95 2.21
C TRP A 72 -18.34 -11.35 1.72
N ILE A 73 -17.06 -11.56 1.39
CA ILE A 73 -16.53 -12.85 0.95
C ILE A 73 -16.07 -13.70 2.15
N THR A 74 -15.49 -13.07 3.17
CA THR A 74 -14.77 -13.77 4.26
C THR A 74 -15.54 -13.82 5.59
N ASP A 75 -16.51 -12.93 5.76
CA ASP A 75 -17.26 -12.67 7.00
C ASP A 75 -16.35 -12.52 8.24
N SER A 76 -15.19 -11.87 8.06
CA SER A 76 -14.17 -11.77 9.10
C SER A 76 -13.50 -10.40 9.16
N TYR A 77 -13.14 -9.93 10.37
CA TYR A 77 -12.37 -8.70 10.55
C TYR A 77 -10.88 -8.85 10.15
N TYR A 78 -10.39 -10.08 9.94
CA TYR A 78 -9.04 -10.33 9.43
C TYR A 78 -8.81 -9.75 8.03
N VAL A 79 -9.85 -9.27 7.36
CA VAL A 79 -9.72 -8.49 6.13
C VAL A 79 -8.85 -7.25 6.31
N LEU A 80 -8.86 -6.61 7.48
CA LEU A 80 -8.08 -5.40 7.78
C LEU A 80 -6.56 -5.64 7.59
N PRO A 81 -5.92 -6.55 8.36
CA PRO A 81 -4.50 -6.82 8.14
C PRO A 81 -4.25 -7.49 6.78
N ALA A 82 -5.19 -8.27 6.25
CA ALA A 82 -5.00 -8.95 4.96
C ALA A 82 -4.96 -7.97 3.77
N SER A 83 -5.85 -6.97 3.73
CA SER A 83 -5.87 -5.92 2.69
C SER A 83 -4.58 -5.11 2.74
N SER A 84 -4.20 -4.62 3.93
CA SER A 84 -2.99 -3.80 4.10
C SER A 84 -1.72 -4.56 3.71
N LEU A 85 -1.62 -5.84 4.10
CA LEU A 85 -0.51 -6.71 3.69
C LEU A 85 -0.46 -6.94 2.17
N PHE A 86 -1.62 -7.17 1.53
CA PHE A 86 -1.65 -7.37 0.08
C PHE A 86 -1.25 -6.10 -0.68
N ILE A 87 -1.75 -4.94 -0.27
CA ILE A 87 -1.45 -3.62 -0.87
C ILE A 87 0.03 -3.27 -0.68
N SER A 88 0.58 -3.49 0.51
CA SER A 88 1.99 -3.25 0.81
C SER A 88 2.92 -4.21 0.06
N LEU A 89 2.57 -5.50 -0.05
CA LEU A 89 3.32 -6.46 -0.86
C LEU A 89 3.44 -5.99 -2.32
N CYS A 90 2.32 -5.56 -2.92
CA CYS A 90 2.33 -4.99 -4.27
C CYS A 90 3.24 -3.75 -4.34
N SER A 91 3.15 -2.84 -3.36
CA SER A 91 3.96 -1.62 -3.29
C SER A 91 5.46 -1.93 -3.18
N VAL A 92 5.83 -2.87 -2.32
CA VAL A 92 7.22 -3.27 -2.09
C VAL A 92 7.79 -3.98 -3.31
N ILE A 93 7.00 -4.81 -4.01
CA ILE A 93 7.44 -5.42 -5.28
C ILE A 93 7.75 -4.34 -6.32
N LEU A 94 6.86 -3.34 -6.48
CA LEU A 94 7.11 -2.20 -7.37
C LEU A 94 8.35 -1.41 -6.96
N LEU A 95 8.50 -1.11 -5.67
CA LEU A 95 9.65 -0.39 -5.13
C LEU A 95 10.96 -1.15 -5.39
N LEU A 96 11.02 -2.44 -5.07
CA LEU A 96 12.28 -3.19 -5.13
C LEU A 96 12.68 -3.54 -6.55
N PHE A 97 11.73 -3.95 -7.39
CA PHE A 97 12.05 -4.55 -8.68
C PHE A 97 11.82 -3.61 -9.87
N PHE A 98 10.96 -2.60 -9.73
CA PHE A 98 10.59 -1.70 -10.85
C PHE A 98 11.13 -0.28 -10.68
N SER A 99 11.39 0.19 -9.45
CA SER A 99 11.91 1.55 -9.26
C SER A 99 13.38 1.71 -9.69
N PRO A 100 13.79 2.89 -10.19
CA PRO A 100 15.15 3.16 -10.65
C PRO A 100 16.14 3.41 -9.50
N PHE A 101 15.70 3.34 -8.24
CA PHE A 101 16.53 3.65 -7.09
C PHE A 101 17.68 2.65 -6.89
N ASN A 102 18.78 3.14 -6.30
CA ASN A 102 19.88 2.29 -5.89
C ASN A 102 19.50 1.44 -4.66
N PHE A 103 20.29 0.40 -4.37
CA PHE A 103 20.02 -0.53 -3.29
C PHE A 103 19.89 0.13 -1.91
N ARG A 104 20.76 1.11 -1.59
CA ARG A 104 20.75 1.77 -0.28
C ARG A 104 19.47 2.55 -0.06
N LEU A 105 19.04 3.32 -1.07
CA LEU A 105 17.79 4.07 -1.00
C LEU A 105 16.57 3.14 -0.91
N LYS A 106 16.56 2.03 -1.68
CA LYS A 106 15.51 1.00 -1.56
C LYS A 106 15.42 0.44 -0.15
N ALA A 107 16.56 0.08 0.45
CA ALA A 107 16.61 -0.44 1.80
C ALA A 107 16.15 0.60 2.84
N LEU A 108 16.58 1.86 2.72
CA LEU A 108 16.16 2.95 3.61
C LEU A 108 14.65 3.20 3.54
N ILE A 109 14.06 3.20 2.34
CA ILE A 109 12.61 3.35 2.16
C ILE A 109 11.90 2.13 2.75
N LEU A 110 12.35 0.93 2.42
CA LEU A 110 11.72 -0.34 2.81
C LEU A 110 11.67 -0.52 4.34
N PHE A 111 12.76 -0.18 5.03
CA PHE A 111 12.86 -0.27 6.49
C PHE A 111 12.57 1.06 7.20
N GLY A 112 12.06 2.05 6.46
CA GLY A 112 11.56 3.29 7.03
C GLY A 112 10.21 3.08 7.71
N TYR A 113 9.93 3.89 8.74
CA TYR A 113 8.68 3.83 9.50
C TYR A 113 7.40 3.82 8.62
N PRO A 114 7.27 4.62 7.54
CA PRO A 114 6.08 4.58 6.70
C PRO A 114 5.85 3.20 6.06
N MET A 115 6.89 2.57 5.49
CA MET A 115 6.76 1.26 4.84
C MET A 115 6.69 0.09 5.82
N LEU A 116 7.25 0.22 7.03
CA LEU A 116 7.15 -0.84 8.03
C LEU A 116 5.82 -0.81 8.77
N TYR A 117 5.23 0.37 8.98
CA TYR A 117 4.06 0.53 9.84
C TYR A 117 2.86 1.14 9.12
N GLU A 118 2.93 2.43 8.76
CA GLU A 118 1.75 3.17 8.26
C GLU A 118 1.16 2.62 6.97
N TYR A 119 1.99 2.08 6.08
CA TYR A 119 1.57 1.61 4.76
C TYR A 119 1.38 0.09 4.69
N THR A 120 1.69 -0.63 5.78
CA THR A 120 1.80 -2.10 5.77
C THR A 120 1.08 -2.79 6.92
N VAL A 121 1.35 -2.36 8.16
CA VAL A 121 0.78 -2.99 9.35
C VAL A 121 -0.59 -2.40 9.64
N MET A 122 -0.69 -1.09 9.48
CA MET A 122 -1.91 -0.34 9.70
C MET A 122 -2.78 -0.36 8.43
N ASP A 123 -4.04 -0.72 8.56
CA ASP A 123 -5.02 -0.69 7.47
C ASP A 123 -5.63 0.70 7.35
N ARG A 124 -4.90 1.58 6.67
CA ARG A 124 -5.30 2.95 6.38
C ARG A 124 -5.12 3.28 4.91
N ASN A 125 -5.77 4.38 4.52
CA ASN A 125 -5.71 4.95 3.18
C ASN A 125 -4.30 5.25 2.65
N TYR A 126 -3.31 5.46 3.52
CA TYR A 126 -1.95 5.79 3.11
C TYR A 126 -1.26 4.68 2.31
N GLY A 127 -1.46 3.41 2.68
CA GLY A 127 -0.91 2.26 1.94
C GLY A 127 -1.45 2.19 0.52
N ILE A 128 -2.75 2.43 0.34
CA ILE A 128 -3.39 2.48 -0.98
C ILE A 128 -2.84 3.64 -1.80
N SER A 129 -2.68 4.83 -1.19
CA SER A 129 -2.07 5.97 -1.87
C SER A 129 -0.63 5.67 -2.32
N ALA A 130 0.17 5.02 -1.49
CA ALA A 130 1.54 4.63 -1.82
C ALA A 130 1.58 3.68 -3.03
N LEU A 131 0.72 2.66 -3.06
CA LEU A 131 0.60 1.74 -4.20
C LEU A 131 0.23 2.48 -5.48
N LEU A 132 -0.81 3.33 -5.42
CA LEU A 132 -1.30 4.07 -6.58
C LEU A 132 -0.26 5.07 -7.10
N MET A 133 0.50 5.74 -6.23
CA MET A 133 1.60 6.61 -6.64
C MET A 133 2.73 5.84 -7.34
N LEU A 134 3.08 4.64 -6.84
CA LEU A 134 4.08 3.79 -7.50
C LEU A 134 3.59 3.29 -8.86
N LEU A 135 2.33 2.87 -8.96
CA LEU A 135 1.72 2.48 -10.24
C LEU A 135 1.68 3.63 -11.23
N LEU A 136 1.35 4.84 -10.77
CA LEU A 136 1.38 6.05 -11.57
C LEU A 136 2.80 6.30 -12.10
N ALA A 137 3.82 6.25 -11.23
CA ALA A 137 5.21 6.40 -11.62
C ALA A 137 5.63 5.35 -12.67
N CYS A 138 5.18 4.10 -12.55
CA CYS A 138 5.41 3.06 -13.55
C CYS A 138 4.78 3.40 -14.92
N CYS A 139 3.61 4.05 -14.96
CA CYS A 139 2.98 4.49 -16.21
C CYS A 139 3.81 5.56 -16.94
N PHE A 140 4.50 6.42 -16.19
CA PHE A 140 5.39 7.46 -16.73
C PHE A 140 6.80 6.96 -17.06
N SER A 141 7.25 5.87 -16.43
CA SER A 141 8.64 5.39 -16.57
C SER A 141 8.89 4.54 -17.82
N THR A 142 7.84 4.12 -18.53
CA THR A 142 7.99 3.27 -19.74
C THR A 142 8.11 4.11 -21.01
N ASP A 143 8.99 3.70 -21.94
CA ASP A 143 9.25 4.38 -23.23
C ASP A 143 7.99 4.68 -24.06
N LYS A 144 6.92 3.91 -23.83
CA LYS A 144 5.57 4.21 -24.31
C LYS A 144 4.71 4.61 -23.12
N TYR A 145 4.47 5.91 -22.96
CA TYR A 145 3.58 6.45 -21.94
C TYR A 145 2.18 5.80 -22.05
N LYS A 146 1.74 5.09 -21.00
CA LYS A 146 0.46 4.36 -21.02
C LYS A 146 -0.68 5.23 -20.46
N TYR A 147 -1.06 6.26 -21.22
CA TYR A 147 -2.09 7.23 -20.83
C TYR A 147 -3.43 6.61 -20.40
N ILE A 148 -3.79 5.43 -20.94
CA ILE A 148 -5.07 4.77 -20.63
C ILE A 148 -5.18 4.35 -19.16
N PHE A 149 -4.05 4.10 -18.49
CA PHE A 149 -4.04 3.70 -17.08
C PHE A 149 -3.87 4.88 -16.12
N SER A 150 -3.32 6.02 -16.56
CA SER A 150 -3.09 7.16 -15.66
C SER A 150 -4.40 7.80 -15.20
N GLY A 151 -5.41 7.95 -16.08
CA GLY A 151 -6.72 8.48 -15.70
C GLY A 151 -7.40 7.69 -14.57
N PRO A 152 -7.61 6.37 -14.71
CA PRO A 152 -8.16 5.53 -13.64
C PRO A 152 -7.34 5.56 -12.35
N ILE A 153 -5.99 5.53 -12.44
CA ILE A 153 -5.12 5.59 -11.26
C ILE A 153 -5.28 6.94 -10.53
N LEU A 154 -5.29 8.05 -11.26
CA LEU A 154 -5.48 9.40 -10.70
C LEU A 154 -6.86 9.53 -10.06
N PHE A 155 -7.91 9.01 -10.70
CA PHE A 155 -9.26 8.98 -10.13
C PHE A 155 -9.30 8.21 -8.81
N LEU A 156 -8.71 7.01 -8.75
CA LEU A 156 -8.63 6.23 -7.52
C LEU A 156 -7.79 6.93 -6.46
N LEU A 157 -6.67 7.54 -6.85
CA LEU A 157 -5.76 8.25 -5.95
C LEU A 157 -6.45 9.45 -5.28
N ALA A 158 -7.22 10.23 -6.05
CA ALA A 158 -8.04 11.33 -5.51
C ALA A 158 -9.07 10.84 -4.48
N ASN A 159 -9.48 9.57 -4.56
CA ASN A 159 -10.40 8.92 -3.64
C ASN A 159 -9.68 8.14 -2.51
N THR A 160 -8.42 8.48 -2.16
CA THR A 160 -7.71 7.87 -1.01
C THR A 160 -7.55 8.80 0.18
N ASN A 161 -7.09 10.03 0.00
CA ASN A 161 -6.98 11.04 1.05
C ASN A 161 -6.90 12.46 0.46
N VAL A 162 -7.03 13.48 1.31
CA VAL A 162 -7.01 14.89 0.87
C VAL A 162 -5.69 15.29 0.21
N HIS A 163 -4.55 14.80 0.70
CA HIS A 163 -3.25 15.11 0.10
C HIS A 163 -3.13 14.51 -1.31
N SER A 164 -3.61 13.28 -1.48
CA SER A 164 -3.68 12.61 -2.78
C SER A 164 -4.62 13.34 -3.74
N ALA A 165 -5.76 13.85 -3.27
CA ALA A 165 -6.65 14.67 -4.09
C ALA A 165 -5.98 15.97 -4.56
N LEU A 166 -5.21 16.63 -3.67
CA LEU A 166 -4.43 17.82 -4.00
C LEU A 166 -3.26 17.54 -4.97
N ILE A 167 -2.70 16.32 -4.96
CA ILE A 167 -1.65 15.94 -5.92
C ILE A 167 -2.23 15.72 -7.33
N VAL A 168 -3.50 15.30 -7.42
CA VAL A 168 -4.15 14.95 -8.69
C VAL A 168 -4.78 16.16 -9.41
N GLY A 169 -5.30 17.14 -8.66
CA GLY A 169 -5.99 18.33 -9.21
C GLY A 169 -5.09 19.55 -9.30
#